data_AF-A0A835TRG5-F1
#
_entry.id   AF-A0A835TRG5-F1
#
_cell.length_a   1.000
_cell.length_b   1.000
_cell.length_c   1.000
_cell.angle_alpha   90.00
_cell.angle_beta   90.00
_cell.angle_gamma   90.00
#
_symmetry.space_group_name_H-M   'P 1'
#
loop_
_entity.id
_entity.type
_entity.pdbx_description
1 polymer ?
#
loop_
_entity_poly.entity_id
_entity_poly.type
_entity_poly.pdbx_seq_one_letter_code
_entity_poly.pdbx_strand_id
1 'polypeptide(L)'
;MQHGQANRIPPGVALTPFLSTVSHSYGYGLLDAGAMVSLAKNWTTVGPQRKCVIDILAEPRYRLVRSGEDHSTSLQHRSLRASGPEQGVGRISGTELLLRPLEHPPARAWGELGQASPAIQL
;
A
#
# COMPACT_ATOMS: atom_id res chain seq x y z
N MET A 1 21.66 8.44 34.72
CA MET A 1 20.31 8.62 34.15
C MET A 1 20.42 8.46 32.64
N GLN A 2 20.31 7.24 32.11
CA GLN A 2 20.32 7.02 30.66
C GLN A 2 18.91 7.34 30.13
N HIS A 3 18.78 8.42 29.34
CA HIS A 3 17.56 8.70 28.61
C HIS A 3 17.36 7.62 27.54
N GLY A 4 16.30 6.83 27.68
CA GLY A 4 15.91 5.83 26.70
C GLY A 4 15.68 6.46 25.34
N GLN A 5 16.53 6.13 24.37
CA GLN A 5 16.19 6.31 22.96
C GLN A 5 15.08 5.31 22.63
N ALA A 6 13.83 5.76 22.75
CA ALA A 6 12.70 5.07 22.15
C ALA A 6 13.03 4.84 20.67
N ASN A 7 12.80 3.62 20.23
CA ASN A 7 13.01 3.11 18.88
C ASN A 7 12.21 3.96 17.87
N ARG A 8 12.74 5.13 17.47
CA ARG A 8 12.09 6.02 16.51
C ARG A 8 12.41 5.50 15.13
N ILE A 9 11.39 5.02 14.44
CA ILE A 9 11.46 4.75 13.00
C ILE A 9 11.91 6.06 12.31
N PRO A 10 12.96 6.04 11.48
CA PRO A 10 13.44 7.24 10.81
C PRO A 10 12.37 7.83 9.87
N PRO A 11 12.38 9.16 9.65
CA PRO A 11 11.41 9.81 8.77
C PRO A 11 11.47 9.21 7.37
N GLY A 12 10.30 8.96 6.78
CA GLY A 12 10.18 8.35 5.45
C GLY A 12 10.31 6.83 5.44
N VAL A 13 10.26 6.17 6.60
CA VAL A 13 10.20 4.70 6.73
C VAL A 13 8.90 4.29 7.40
N ALA A 14 8.24 3.27 6.86
CA ALA A 14 7.05 2.64 7.40
C ALA A 14 7.30 1.16 7.72
N LEU A 15 6.66 0.64 8.77
CA LEU A 15 6.64 -0.79 9.05
C LEU A 15 5.49 -1.45 8.27
N THR A 16 5.80 -2.54 7.58
CA THR A 16 4.78 -3.37 6.93
C THR A 16 4.20 -4.40 7.92
N PRO A 17 3.06 -5.04 7.61
CA PRO A 17 2.50 -6.11 8.43
C PRO A 17 3.42 -7.32 8.65
N PHE A 18 4.50 -7.45 7.86
CA PHE A 18 5.49 -8.51 8.00
C PHE A 18 6.74 -8.07 8.78
N LEU A 19 6.63 -6.98 9.55
CA LEU A 19 7.70 -6.38 10.35
C LEU A 19 8.93 -5.95 9.51
N SER A 20 8.81 -5.89 8.18
CA SER A 20 9.83 -5.30 7.32
C SER A 20 9.62 -3.80 7.21
N THR A 21 10.71 -3.04 7.10
CA THR A 21 10.67 -1.60 6.85
C THR A 21 10.63 -1.33 5.35
N VAL A 22 9.88 -0.31 4.95
CA VAL A 22 9.85 0.20 3.57
C VAL A 22 9.97 1.72 3.59
N SER A 23 10.77 2.26 2.68
CA SER A 23 10.85 3.69 2.39
C SER A 23 10.30 3.99 1.01
N HIS A 24 9.65 5.14 0.85
CA HIS A 24 9.26 5.63 -0.47
C HIS A 24 10.46 5.88 -1.39
N SER A 25 11.61 6.29 -0.83
CA SER A 25 12.80 6.62 -1.62
C SER A 25 13.68 5.40 -1.92
N TYR A 26 13.66 4.39 -1.03
CA TYR A 26 14.62 3.28 -1.06
C TYR A 26 13.99 1.88 -1.08
N GLY A 27 12.67 1.78 -1.14
CA GLY A 27 11.97 0.48 -1.06
C GLY A 27 12.35 -0.28 0.21
N TYR A 28 12.78 -1.53 0.06
CA TYR A 28 13.21 -2.40 1.18
C TYR A 28 14.66 -2.13 1.66
N GLY A 29 15.34 -1.11 1.11
CA GLY A 29 16.70 -0.75 1.49
C GLY A 29 17.77 -1.28 0.52
N LEU A 30 19.01 -1.35 1.00
CA LEU A 30 20.16 -1.75 0.19
C LEU A 30 20.07 -3.24 -0.18
N LEU A 31 20.41 -3.56 -1.43
CA LEU A 31 20.40 -4.91 -1.96
C LEU A 31 21.65 -5.68 -1.48
N ASP A 32 21.45 -6.84 -0.86
CA ASP A 32 22.51 -7.77 -0.45
C ASP A 32 22.57 -8.96 -1.43
N ALA A 33 23.62 -8.97 -2.27
CA ALA A 33 23.83 -10.01 -3.27
C ALA A 33 24.05 -11.41 -2.65
N GLY A 34 24.75 -11.49 -1.51
CA GLY A 34 25.00 -12.76 -0.83
C GLY A 34 23.73 -13.35 -0.23
N ALA A 35 22.89 -12.50 0.37
CA ALA A 35 21.59 -12.87 0.88
C ALA A 35 20.64 -13.31 -0.25
N MET A 36 20.61 -12.59 -1.37
CA MET A 36 19.80 -12.96 -2.53
C MET A 36 20.16 -14.34 -3.08
N VAL A 37 21.45 -14.64 -3.27
CA VAL A 37 21.91 -15.94 -3.77
C VAL A 37 21.60 -17.05 -2.77
N SER A 38 21.77 -16.78 -1.48
CA SER A 38 21.47 -17.76 -0.41
C SER A 38 19.97 -18.09 -0.36
N LEU A 39 19.11 -17.08 -0.50
CA LEU A 39 17.65 -17.27 -0.56
C LEU A 39 17.24 -18.04 -1.83
N ALA A 40 17.84 -17.71 -2.97
CA ALA A 40 17.52 -18.33 -4.25
C ALA A 40 17.73 -19.86 -4.25
N LYS A 41 18.75 -20.35 -3.53
CA LYS A 41 19.02 -21.80 -3.40
C LYS A 41 17.87 -22.60 -2.79
N ASN A 42 17.09 -21.97 -1.92
CA ASN A 42 15.97 -22.60 -1.19
C ASN A 42 14.61 -22.01 -1.61
N TRP A 43 14.56 -21.28 -2.72
CA TRP A 43 13.35 -20.59 -3.16
C TRP A 43 12.29 -21.59 -3.62
N THR A 44 11.08 -21.48 -3.06
CA THR A 44 9.91 -22.22 -3.53
C THR A 44 9.13 -21.33 -4.49
N THR A 45 8.86 -21.82 -5.69
CA THR A 45 8.08 -21.11 -6.70
C THR A 45 6.72 -20.69 -6.13
N VAL A 46 6.37 -19.41 -6.33
CA VAL A 46 5.07 -18.87 -5.91
C VAL A 46 3.94 -19.44 -6.77
N GLY A 47 2.73 -19.50 -6.20
CA GLY A 47 1.54 -19.90 -6.94
C GLY A 47 1.18 -18.92 -8.07
N PRO A 48 0.17 -19.26 -8.89
CA PRO A 48 -0.28 -18.40 -9.99
C PRO A 48 -0.63 -16.99 -9.50
N GLN A 49 -0.18 -15.96 -10.24
CA GLN A 49 -0.54 -14.57 -9.94
C GLN A 49 -2.04 -14.37 -10.16
N ARG A 50 -2.73 -13.86 -9.13
CA ARG A 50 -4.16 -13.51 -9.20
C ARG A 50 -4.28 -11.99 -9.16
N LYS A 51 -5.14 -11.42 -10.01
CA LYS A 51 -5.48 -9.99 -10.01
C LYS A 51 -6.88 -9.80 -9.42
N CYS A 52 -6.98 -9.02 -8.34
CA CYS A 52 -8.26 -8.54 -7.84
C CYS A 52 -8.46 -7.09 -8.28
N VAL A 53 -9.60 -6.81 -8.90
CA VAL A 53 -10.00 -5.47 -9.33
C VAL A 53 -11.20 -5.07 -8.48
N ILE A 54 -11.08 -3.93 -7.81
CA ILE A 54 -12.15 -3.35 -7.01
C ILE A 54 -12.55 -2.04 -7.68
N ASP A 55 -13.77 -2.00 -8.21
CA ASP A 55 -14.33 -0.75 -8.71
C ASP A 55 -14.81 0.08 -7.53
N ILE A 56 -14.06 1.15 -7.25
CA ILE A 56 -14.42 2.13 -6.23
C ILE A 56 -15.45 3.05 -6.88
N LEU A 57 -16.70 2.60 -6.90
CA LEU A 57 -17.84 3.42 -7.29
C LEU A 57 -18.13 4.43 -6.18
N ALA A 58 -17.22 5.38 -5.97
CA ALA A 58 -17.62 6.64 -5.39
C ALA A 58 -18.45 7.33 -6.49
N GLU A 59 -19.74 7.53 -6.25
CA GLU A 59 -20.47 8.61 -6.93
C GLU A 59 -19.54 9.82 -7.00
N PRO A 60 -19.38 10.49 -8.16
CA PRO A 60 -18.48 11.64 -8.27
C PRO A 60 -18.99 12.75 -7.34
N ARG A 61 -18.55 12.71 -6.09
CA ARG A 61 -18.79 13.74 -5.10
C ARG A 61 -17.76 14.81 -5.43
N TYR A 62 -18.19 15.80 -6.20
CA TYR A 62 -17.48 17.06 -6.31
C TYR A 62 -17.50 17.71 -4.93
N ARG A 63 -16.60 17.30 -4.07
CA ARG A 63 -16.44 17.88 -2.75
C ARG A 63 -15.26 18.83 -2.83
N LEU A 64 -15.55 20.12 -2.68
CA LEU A 64 -14.52 21.10 -2.38
C LEU A 64 -13.96 20.73 -1.00
N VAL A 65 -12.75 20.18 -0.98
CA VAL A 65 -11.98 19.98 0.24
C VAL A 65 -11.27 21.30 0.52
N ARG A 66 -11.59 21.95 1.64
CA ARG A 66 -10.91 23.20 2.02
C ARG A 66 -9.49 22.89 2.47
N SER A 67 -8.61 23.89 2.35
CA SER A 67 -7.25 23.78 2.87
C SER A 67 -7.27 23.39 4.35
N GLY A 68 -6.62 22.28 4.70
CA GLY A 68 -6.57 21.74 6.06
C GLY A 68 -7.72 20.79 6.43
N GLU A 69 -8.64 20.47 5.50
CA GLU A 69 -9.62 19.40 5.69
C GLU A 69 -9.08 18.08 5.11
N ASP A 70 -9.13 17.01 5.92
CA ASP A 70 -8.80 15.66 5.45
C ASP A 70 -10.05 14.96 4.92
N HIS A 71 -9.95 14.37 3.72
CA HIS A 71 -11.01 13.54 3.16
C HIS A 71 -10.55 12.09 3.01
N SER A 72 -11.19 11.18 3.74
CA SER A 72 -10.91 9.74 3.68
C SER A 72 -12.13 8.96 3.20
N THR A 73 -11.91 8.01 2.29
CA THR A 73 -12.90 7.02 1.85
C THR A 73 -12.39 5.65 2.26
N SER A 74 -13.16 4.93 3.08
CA SER A 74 -12.84 3.57 3.52
C SER A 74 -13.61 2.55 2.71
N LEU A 75 -12.90 1.52 2.24
CA LEU A 75 -13.47 0.42 1.47
C LEU A 75 -13.50 -0.82 2.35
N GLN A 76 -14.69 -1.26 2.71
CA GLN A 76 -14.91 -2.55 3.37
C GLN A 76 -15.33 -3.55 2.31
N HIS A 77 -14.43 -4.45 1.91
CA HIS A 77 -14.77 -5.54 1.01
C HIS A 77 -14.56 -6.88 1.71
N ARG A 78 -15.66 -7.61 1.96
CA ARG A 78 -15.67 -8.88 2.70
C ARG A 78 -15.06 -10.05 1.89
N SER A 79 -14.95 -9.91 0.58
CA SER A 79 -14.36 -10.92 -0.29
C SER A 79 -13.83 -10.22 -1.53
N LEU A 80 -12.52 -9.96 -1.58
CA LEU A 80 -11.82 -9.62 -2.83
C LEU A 80 -12.17 -10.68 -3.86
N ARG A 81 -13.20 -10.44 -4.69
CA ARG A 81 -13.49 -11.31 -5.82
C ARG A 81 -12.32 -11.15 -6.78
N ALA A 82 -11.35 -12.04 -6.64
CA ALA A 82 -10.40 -12.31 -7.72
C ALA A 82 -11.22 -12.66 -8.95
N SER A 83 -10.92 -12.06 -10.09
CA SER A 83 -11.53 -12.48 -11.34
C SER A 83 -11.07 -13.92 -11.64
N GLY A 84 -11.91 -14.92 -11.38
CA GLY A 84 -11.59 -16.32 -11.66
C GLY A 84 -12.39 -17.35 -10.82
N PRO A 85 -12.51 -18.61 -11.27
CA PRO A 85 -13.34 -19.64 -10.63
C PRO A 85 -12.77 -20.22 -9.32
N GLU A 86 -11.61 -19.78 -8.85
CA GLU A 86 -11.02 -20.22 -7.57
C GLU A 86 -11.08 -19.11 -6.51
N GLN A 87 -11.91 -19.33 -5.48
CA GLN A 87 -12.35 -18.32 -4.52
C GLN A 87 -11.37 -18.00 -3.37
N GLY A 88 -10.12 -17.68 -3.70
CA GLY A 88 -9.15 -17.20 -2.69
C GLY A 88 -8.11 -16.26 -3.26
N VAL A 89 -7.95 -15.07 -2.69
CA VAL A 89 -6.74 -14.27 -2.89
C VAL A 89 -5.70 -14.78 -1.90
N GLY A 90 -4.50 -15.13 -2.38
CA GLY A 90 -3.36 -15.47 -1.52
C GLY A 90 -2.78 -14.22 -0.82
N ARG A 91 -1.45 -14.13 -0.73
CA ARG A 91 -0.78 -12.93 -0.18
C ARG A 91 -0.77 -11.80 -1.21
N ILE A 92 -1.00 -10.56 -0.75
CA ILE A 92 -0.86 -9.36 -1.58
C ILE A 92 0.62 -9.16 -1.91
N SER A 93 0.94 -9.04 -3.19
CA SER A 93 2.29 -8.74 -3.69
C SER A 93 2.44 -7.32 -4.22
N GLY A 94 1.34 -6.64 -4.57
CA GLY A 94 1.33 -5.29 -5.10
C GLY A 94 -0.09 -4.71 -5.17
N THR A 95 -0.18 -3.39 -5.11
CA THR A 95 -1.43 -2.62 -5.17
C THR A 95 -1.26 -1.45 -6.11
N GLU A 96 -2.23 -1.23 -6.99
CA GLU A 96 -2.26 -0.09 -7.91
C GLU A 96 -3.60 0.62 -7.75
N LEU A 97 -3.56 1.94 -7.51
CA LEU A 97 -4.73 2.79 -7.41
C LEU A 97 -4.79 3.71 -8.64
N LEU A 98 -5.73 3.45 -9.54
CA LEU A 98 -5.97 4.30 -10.70
C LEU A 98 -7.09 5.31 -10.39
N LEU A 99 -6.71 6.55 -10.11
CA LEU A 99 -7.66 7.66 -10.04
C LEU A 99 -7.84 8.26 -11.44
N ARG A 100 -9.09 8.52 -11.84
CA ARG A 100 -9.39 9.32 -13.04
C ARG A 100 -9.76 10.74 -12.58
N PRO A 101 -8.89 11.74 -12.75
CA PRO A 101 -9.23 13.13 -12.44
C PRO A 101 -10.42 13.60 -13.27
N LEU A 102 -11.25 14.49 -12.70
CA LEU A 102 -12.20 15.27 -13.48
C LEU A 102 -11.45 16.03 -14.58
N GLU A 103 -12.01 16.04 -15.79
CA GLU A 103 -11.43 16.80 -16.90
C GLU A 103 -11.41 18.29 -16.52
N HIS A 104 -10.19 18.85 -16.43
CA HIS A 104 -9.87 20.23 -16.04
C HIS A 104 -9.92 20.55 -14.53
N PRO A 105 -8.88 20.16 -13.76
CA PRO A 105 -8.72 20.71 -12.41
C PRO A 105 -8.50 22.23 -12.47
N PRO A 106 -9.16 23.05 -11.62
CA PRO A 106 -8.78 24.45 -11.47
C PRO A 106 -7.31 24.52 -11.06
N ALA A 107 -6.57 25.46 -11.66
CA ALA A 107 -5.12 25.55 -11.60
C ALA A 107 -4.54 25.29 -10.19
N ARG A 108 -3.62 24.32 -10.10
CA ARG A 108 -2.87 23.90 -8.90
C ARG A 108 -3.72 23.83 -7.62
N ALA A 109 -4.62 22.86 -7.58
CA ALA A 109 -5.07 22.33 -6.29
C ALA A 109 -3.86 21.65 -5.59
N TRP A 110 -3.41 22.22 -4.48
CA TRP A 110 -2.43 21.58 -3.59
C TRP A 110 -3.17 20.54 -2.76
N GLY A 111 -2.85 19.26 -2.98
CA GLY A 111 -3.43 18.15 -2.22
C GLY A 111 -2.47 16.96 -2.22
N GLU A 112 -2.37 16.29 -1.09
CA GLU A 112 -1.62 15.04 -0.95
C GLU A 112 -2.58 13.86 -0.98
N LEU A 113 -2.19 12.77 -1.65
CA LEU A 113 -2.95 11.54 -1.68
C LEU A 113 -2.17 10.45 -0.94
N GLY A 114 -2.83 9.82 0.03
CA GLY A 114 -2.32 8.65 0.74
C GLY A 114 -3.23 7.44 0.56
N GLN A 115 -2.63 6.25 0.48
CA GLN A 115 -3.34 4.97 0.57
C GLN A 115 -2.84 4.21 1.78
N ALA A 116 -3.77 3.74 2.62
CA ALA A 116 -3.47 2.94 3.80
C ALA A 116 -4.14 1.56 3.69
N SER A 117 -3.40 0.51 4.05
CA SER A 117 -3.91 -0.85 4.17
C SER A 117 -4.09 -1.21 5.65
N PRO A 118 -5.09 -2.04 6.01
CA PRO A 118 -5.24 -2.50 7.39
C PRO A 118 -4.02 -3.33 7.82
N ALA A 119 -3.54 -3.09 9.04
CA ALA A 119 -2.54 -3.96 9.65
C ALA A 119 -3.20 -5.29 10.03
N ILE A 120 -2.54 -6.41 9.74
CA ILE A 120 -2.94 -7.72 10.27
C ILE A 120 -2.54 -7.71 11.75
N GLN A 121 -3.52 -7.77 12.66
CA GLN A 121 -3.24 -8.09 14.05
C GLN A 121 -2.91 -9.58 14.13
N LEU A 122 -1.71 -9.90 14.59
CA LEU A 122 -1.28 -11.28 14.89
C LEU A 122 -1.81 -11.72 16.26
#